data_AF-F4P7Y9-F1
#
_entry.id   AF-F4P7Y9-F1
#
_cell.length_a   1.000
_cell.length_b   1.000
_cell.length_c   1.000
_cell.angle_alpha   90.00
_cell.angle_beta   90.00
_cell.angle_gamma   90.00
#
_symmetry.space_group_name_H-M   'P 1'
#
loop_
_entity.id
_entity.type
_entity.pdbx_description
1 polymer ?
#
loop_
_entity_poly.entity_id
_entity_poly.type
_entity_poly.pdbx_seq_one_letter_code
_entity_poly.pdbx_strand_id
1 'polypeptide(L)'
;MYYSKAPFYIDKLSVQYSRSSGPGGQNVNKVNTKVDIRFTVYDMEWVPQPVVQRILEQNQGRMNKKGELVVTSDRFRTQHMNYNDCIDKIYDLIAAASQVSDGPSTSTLRRVDHL
;
A
#
# COMPACT_ATOMS: atom_id res chain seq x y z
N MET A 1 -4.75 -20.35 0.28
CA MET A 1 -3.86 -20.12 1.44
C MET A 1 -4.23 -18.77 2.01
N TYR A 2 -5.13 -18.76 3.00
CA TYR A 2 -5.73 -17.54 3.53
C TYR A 2 -4.79 -16.96 4.59
N TYR A 3 -4.20 -15.79 4.33
CA TYR A 3 -3.77 -14.93 5.43
C TYR A 3 -5.05 -14.43 6.10
N SER A 4 -5.60 -15.22 7.02
CA SER A 4 -6.65 -14.76 7.93
C SER A 4 -6.09 -13.53 8.62
N LYS A 5 -6.71 -12.36 8.40
CA LYS A 5 -6.34 -11.05 8.95
C LYS A 5 -5.73 -11.21 10.34
N ALA A 6 -4.40 -11.34 10.40
CA ALA A 6 -3.73 -11.63 11.66
C ALA A 6 -3.92 -10.37 12.52
N PRO A 7 -4.51 -10.48 13.72
CA PRO A 7 -5.05 -9.30 14.40
C PRO A 7 -4.01 -8.28 14.92
N PHE A 8 -2.72 -8.45 14.64
CA PHE A 8 -1.67 -7.86 15.49
C PHE A 8 -0.45 -7.33 14.75
N TYR A 9 -0.62 -6.36 13.84
CA TYR A 9 0.52 -5.52 13.39
C TYR A 9 0.18 -4.04 13.20
N ILE A 10 -1.01 -3.59 13.60
CA ILE A 10 -1.40 -2.17 13.51
C ILE A 10 -0.40 -1.29 14.28
N ASP A 11 0.15 -1.77 15.39
CA ASP A 11 1.14 -1.04 16.19
C ASP A 11 2.45 -0.76 15.44
N LYS A 12 2.74 -1.52 14.37
CA LYS A 12 3.90 -1.30 13.49
C LYS A 12 3.57 -0.43 12.28
N LEU A 13 2.29 -0.06 12.11
CA LEU A 13 1.82 0.81 11.04
C LEU A 13 1.73 2.25 11.58
N SER A 14 2.50 3.16 11.00
CA SER A 14 2.35 4.59 11.28
C SER A 14 1.21 5.15 10.42
N VAL A 15 0.08 5.45 11.06
CA VAL A 15 -1.11 6.01 10.41
C VAL A 15 -1.12 7.53 10.56
N GLN A 16 -1.24 8.25 9.46
CA GLN A 16 -1.40 9.69 9.43
C GLN A 16 -2.71 10.05 8.72
N TYR A 17 -3.42 11.03 9.29
CA TYR A 17 -4.65 11.57 8.71
C TYR A 17 -4.38 12.95 8.15
N SER A 18 -4.77 13.19 6.91
CA SER A 18 -4.52 14.45 6.21
C SER A 18 -5.77 14.93 5.46
N ARG A 19 -5.71 16.12 4.87
CA ARG A 19 -6.81 16.66 4.06
C ARG A 19 -6.77 16.01 2.67
N SER A 20 -7.93 15.56 2.21
CA SER A 20 -8.10 15.03 0.85
C SER A 20 -7.99 16.15 -0.18
N SER A 21 -7.33 15.89 -1.30
CA SER A 21 -6.94 16.93 -2.28
C SER A 21 -8.04 17.29 -3.30
N GLY A 22 -9.31 17.18 -2.92
CA GLY A 22 -10.45 17.37 -3.85
C GLY A 22 -10.65 18.85 -4.27
N PRO A 23 -11.03 19.12 -5.54
CA PRO A 23 -11.33 20.47 -6.02
C PRO A 23 -12.49 21.09 -5.22
N GLY A 24 -12.25 22.27 -4.64
CA GLY A 24 -13.10 22.88 -3.64
C GLY A 24 -14.48 23.32 -4.17
N GLY A 25 -15.54 22.78 -3.56
CA GLY A 25 -16.91 23.32 -3.61
C GLY A 25 -17.33 23.81 -2.23
N GLN A 26 -18.32 24.70 -2.16
CA GLN A 26 -18.88 25.19 -0.89
C GLN A 26 -19.27 23.98 0.00
N ASN A 27 -18.70 23.92 1.20
CA ASN A 27 -18.75 22.85 2.22
C ASN A 27 -17.73 21.70 2.16
N VAL A 28 -16.72 21.73 1.27
CA VAL A 28 -15.74 20.62 1.09
C VAL A 28 -14.58 20.60 2.09
N ASN A 29 -14.42 21.63 2.94
CA ASN A 29 -13.26 21.77 3.85
C ASN A 29 -13.63 21.64 5.33
N LYS A 30 -13.72 20.43 5.89
CA LYS A 30 -13.58 20.29 7.35
C LYS A 30 -13.04 18.97 7.91
N VAL A 31 -13.03 17.88 7.14
CA VAL A 31 -12.67 16.57 7.72
C VAL A 31 -11.38 16.04 7.08
N ASN A 32 -10.38 15.74 7.91
CA ASN A 32 -9.13 15.10 7.50
C ASN A 32 -9.39 13.64 7.10
N THR A 33 -10.03 13.39 5.95
CA THR A 33 -10.48 12.05 5.59
C THR A 33 -9.42 11.20 4.93
N LYS A 34 -8.37 11.81 4.35
CA LYS A 34 -7.25 11.09 3.73
C LYS A 34 -6.45 10.35 4.79
N VAL A 35 -6.07 9.11 4.48
CA VAL A 35 -5.27 8.24 5.34
C VAL A 35 -4.00 7.85 4.61
N ASP A 36 -2.87 8.05 5.28
CA ASP A 36 -1.55 7.64 4.84
C ASP A 36 -1.01 6.61 5.86
N ILE A 37 -0.75 5.38 5.44
CA ILE A 37 -0.15 4.33 6.27
C ILE A 37 1.29 4.10 5.82
N ARG A 38 2.24 4.30 6.72
CA ARG A 38 3.66 4.03 6.51
C ARG A 38 4.11 2.80 7.31
N PHE A 39 4.92 1.95 6.70
CA PHE A 39 5.48 0.77 7.35
C PHE A 39 6.84 0.39 6.75
N THR A 40 7.69 -0.24 7.56
CA THR A 40 8.99 -0.79 7.15
C THR A 40 8.80 -2.21 6.64
N VAL A 41 9.19 -2.48 5.40
CA VAL A 41 9.05 -3.83 4.80
C VAL A 41 9.99 -4.84 5.47
N TYR A 42 11.19 -4.41 5.89
CA TYR A 42 12.15 -5.27 6.59
C TYR A 42 11.65 -5.79 7.94
N ASP A 43 10.75 -5.05 8.60
CA ASP A 43 10.21 -5.41 9.94
C ASP A 43 8.97 -6.31 9.85
N MET A 44 8.62 -6.80 8.65
CA MET A 44 7.49 -7.71 8.46
C MET A 44 7.83 -9.15 8.88
N GLU A 45 8.01 -9.38 10.17
CA GLU A 45 8.33 -10.71 10.73
C GLU A 45 7.24 -11.77 10.45
N TRP A 46 6.01 -11.33 10.19
CA TRP A 46 4.84 -12.17 9.91
C TRP A 46 4.69 -12.56 8.44
N VAL A 47 5.52 -12.01 7.57
CA VAL A 47 5.57 -12.34 6.16
C VAL A 47 6.79 -13.22 5.91
N PRO A 48 6.68 -14.35 5.21
CA PRO A 48 7.83 -15.20 4.89
C PRO A 48 8.92 -14.40 4.17
N GLN A 49 10.18 -14.62 4.56
CA GLN A 49 11.34 -13.92 4.00
C GLN A 49 11.37 -13.88 2.45
N PRO A 50 11.04 -14.96 1.71
CA PRO A 50 10.98 -14.90 0.24
C PRO A 50 9.95 -13.90 -0.29
N VAL A 51 8.83 -13.73 0.41
CA VAL A 51 7.79 -12.76 0.04
C VAL A 51 8.24 -11.35 0.37
N VAL A 52 8.90 -11.15 1.53
CA VAL A 52 9.51 -9.86 1.90
C VAL A 52 10.51 -9.40 0.83
N GLN A 53 11.41 -10.29 0.39
CA GLN A 53 12.38 -9.99 -0.67
C GLN A 53 11.70 -9.60 -1.99
N ARG A 54 10.64 -10.31 -2.38
CA ARG A 54 9.85 -9.95 -3.58
C ARG A 54 9.16 -8.60 -3.45
N ILE A 55 8.62 -8.28 -2.27
CA ILE A 55 8.02 -6.95 -2.02
C ILE A 55 9.08 -5.87 -2.19
N LEU A 56 10.28 -6.09 -1.62
CA LEU A 56 11.40 -5.17 -1.75
C LEU A 56 11.76 -4.97 -3.23
N GLU A 57 11.97 -6.05 -4.00
CA GLU A 57 12.31 -6.02 -5.43
C GLU A 57 11.24 -5.35 -6.30
N GLN A 58 9.96 -5.71 -6.12
CA GLN A 58 8.87 -5.18 -6.94
C GLN A 58 8.56 -3.71 -6.66
N ASN A 59 8.84 -3.23 -5.44
CA ASN A 59 8.47 -1.89 -4.99
C ASN A 59 9.67 -0.96 -4.77
N GLN A 60 10.88 -1.31 -5.23
CA GLN A 60 12.07 -0.46 -5.05
C GLN A 60 11.85 0.99 -5.51
N GLY A 61 11.14 1.19 -6.63
CA GLY A 61 10.83 2.53 -7.16
C GLY A 61 9.84 3.35 -6.32
N ARG A 62 9.13 2.72 -5.38
CA ARG A 62 8.15 3.35 -4.48
C ARG A 62 8.64 3.42 -3.03
N MET A 63 9.84 2.91 -2.76
CA MET A 63 10.39 2.72 -1.43
C MET A 63 11.47 3.75 -1.13
N ASN A 64 11.59 4.13 0.14
CA ASN A 64 12.72 4.97 0.56
C ASN A 64 13.97 4.13 0.86
N LYS A 65 15.10 4.81 1.09
CA LYS A 65 16.39 4.15 1.42
C LYS A 65 16.36 3.28 2.69
N LYS A 66 15.36 3.44 3.54
CA LYS A 66 15.17 2.67 4.78
C LYS A 66 14.25 1.47 4.60
N GLY A 67 13.72 1.24 3.40
CA GLY A 67 12.77 0.15 3.18
C GLY A 67 11.33 0.46 3.55
N GLU A 68 11.00 1.74 3.74
CA GLU A 68 9.64 2.14 4.11
C GLU A 68 8.78 2.34 2.85
N LEU A 69 7.56 1.82 2.92
CA LEU A 69 6.50 2.07 1.94
C LEU A 69 5.41 2.92 2.57
N VAL A 70 4.75 3.70 1.72
CA VAL A 70 3.58 4.49 2.08
C VAL A 70 2.41 4.08 1.20
N VAL A 71 1.30 3.72 1.85
CA VAL A 71 0.02 3.42 1.22
C VAL A 71 -0.96 4.51 1.58
N THR A 72 -1.59 5.10 0.58
CA THR A 72 -2.48 6.25 0.75
C THR A 72 -3.88 5.94 0.22
N SER A 73 -4.89 6.47 0.90
CA SER A 73 -6.28 6.47 0.43
C SER A 73 -7.05 7.72 0.84
N ASP A 74 -7.68 8.35 -0.14
CA ASP A 74 -8.63 9.46 0.01
C ASP A 74 -9.93 9.22 -0.79
N ARG A 75 -10.21 7.96 -1.14
CA ARG A 75 -11.32 7.54 -2.00
C ARG A 75 -12.69 7.80 -1.39
N PHE A 76 -12.80 7.69 -0.08
CA PHE A 76 -14.05 7.72 0.66
C PHE A 76 -14.21 8.99 1.49
N ARG A 77 -15.46 9.32 1.84
CA ARG A 77 -15.81 10.50 2.65
C ARG A 77 -15.53 10.34 4.14
N THR A 78 -15.08 9.17 4.60
CA THR A 78 -14.83 8.89 6.02
C THR A 78 -13.44 8.32 6.22
N GLN A 79 -12.76 8.74 7.30
CA GLN A 79 -11.45 8.21 7.69
C GLN A 79 -11.46 6.68 7.84
N HIS A 80 -12.49 6.11 8.46
CA HIS A 80 -12.56 4.67 8.70
C HIS A 80 -12.56 3.85 7.39
N MET A 81 -13.37 4.26 6.40
CA MET A 81 -13.36 3.61 5.08
C MET A 81 -12.01 3.76 4.36
N ASN A 82 -11.38 4.93 4.44
CA ASN A 82 -10.05 5.14 3.85
C ASN A 82 -8.95 4.34 4.57
N TYR A 83 -9.07 4.16 5.88
CA TYR A 83 -8.18 3.29 6.66
C TYR A 83 -8.32 1.84 6.20
N ASN A 84 -9.54 1.32 6.10
CA ASN A 84 -9.78 -0.04 5.62
C ASN A 84 -9.26 -0.24 4.19
N ASP A 85 -9.45 0.74 3.30
CA ASP A 85 -8.91 0.71 1.94
C ASP A 85 -7.37 0.68 1.92
N CYS A 86 -6.69 1.42 2.80
CA CYS A 86 -5.24 1.31 2.97
C CYS A 86 -4.81 -0.08 3.48
N ILE A 87 -5.55 -0.65 4.43
CA ILE A 87 -5.29 -2.00 4.93
C ILE A 87 -5.44 -3.05 3.82
N ASP A 88 -6.52 -2.97 3.05
CA ASP A 88 -6.77 -3.90 1.94
C ASP A 88 -5.67 -3.79 0.87
N LYS A 89 -5.21 -2.57 0.54
CA LYS A 89 -4.05 -2.34 -0.35
C LYS A 89 -2.75 -2.98 0.15
N ILE A 90 -2.52 -3.00 1.47
CA ILE A 90 -1.35 -3.68 2.07
C ILE A 90 -1.48 -5.20 1.89
N TYR A 91 -2.67 -5.75 2.12
CA TYR A 91 -2.93 -7.17 1.88
C TYR A 91 -2.73 -7.55 0.40
N ASP A 92 -3.24 -6.74 -0.53
CA ASP A 92 -3.08 -6.96 -1.97
C ASP A 92 -1.60 -6.94 -2.37
N LEU A 93 -0.80 -6.04 -1.80
CA LEU A 93 0.63 -5.96 -2.03
C LEU A 93 1.36 -7.24 -1.58
N ILE A 94 0.99 -7.77 -0.41
CA ILE A 94 1.57 -9.01 0.12
C ILE A 94 1.10 -10.22 -0.71
N ALA A 95 -0.17 -10.25 -1.08
CA ALA A 95 -0.75 -11.29 -1.92
C ALA A 95 -0.07 -11.36 -3.29
N ALA A 96 0.16 -10.21 -3.93
CA ALA A 96 0.86 -10.11 -5.21
C ALA A 96 2.30 -10.64 -5.12
N ALA A 97 3.02 -10.36 -4.02
CA ALA A 97 4.37 -10.89 -3.81
C ALA A 97 4.39 -12.37 -3.41
N SER A 98 3.31 -12.86 -2.78
CA SER A 98 3.17 -14.26 -2.35
C SER A 98 2.80 -15.19 -3.50
N GLN A 99 2.14 -14.70 -4.55
CA GLN A 99 1.91 -15.49 -5.75
C GLN A 99 3.25 -15.75 -6.43
N VAL A 100 3.57 -17.04 -6.65
CA VAL A 100 4.69 -17.43 -7.51
C VAL A 100 4.34 -16.90 -8.90
N SER A 101 5.09 -15.92 -9.37
CA SER A 101 4.84 -15.32 -10.67
C SER A 101 5.04 -16.38 -11.76
N ASP A 102 3.93 -16.90 -12.30
CA ASP A 102 3.91 -17.46 -13.65
C ASP A 102 4.07 -16.29 -14.64
N GLY A 103 5.31 -15.86 -14.84
CA GLY A 103 5.70 -14.91 -15.89
C GLY A 103 5.32 -13.44 -15.68
N PRO A 104 5.93 -12.53 -16.48
CA PRO A 104 5.63 -11.11 -16.41
C PRO A 104 4.20 -10.84 -16.90
N SER A 105 3.38 -10.23 -16.04
CA SER A 105 2.06 -9.73 -16.44
C SER A 105 2.23 -8.69 -17.56
N THR A 106 1.43 -8.82 -18.62
CA THR A 106 1.63 -8.29 -19.98
C THR A 106 1.50 -6.75 -20.12
N SER A 107 1.65 -5.97 -19.05
CA SER A 107 1.46 -4.51 -19.06
C SER A 107 2.75 -3.68 -19.22
N THR A 108 3.94 -4.30 -19.17
CA THR A 108 5.24 -3.59 -19.32
C THR A 108 5.70 -3.43 -20.78
N LEU A 109 5.04 -4.08 -21.75
CA LEU A 109 5.44 -4.08 -23.17
C LEU A 109 5.17 -2.78 -23.95
N ARG A 110 4.61 -1.72 -23.33
CA ARG A 110 4.26 -0.48 -24.06
C ARG A 110 5.30 0.64 -24.04
N ARG A 111 6.48 0.44 -23.43
CA ARG A 111 7.51 1.50 -23.35
C ARG A 111 8.66 1.37 -24.36
N VAL A 112 8.72 0.30 -25.15
CA VAL A 112 9.90 -0.01 -25.98
C VAL A 112 9.69 0.13 -27.49
N ASP A 113 8.52 0.56 -27.96
CA ASP A 113 8.18 0.61 -29.40
C ASP A 113 8.23 2.02 -30.02
N HIS A 114 8.86 2.99 -29.35
CA HIS A 114 9.10 4.32 -29.91
C HIS A 114 10.57 4.74 -29.71
N LEU A 115 11.46 4.09 -30.46
CA LEU A 115 12.80 4.58 -30.80
C LEU A 115 13.07 4.31 -32.29
#